data_AF-A0A9Q4MF37-F1
#
_entry.id   AF-A0A9Q4MF37-F1
#
_cell.length_a   1.000
_cell.length_b   1.000
_cell.length_c   1.000
_cell.angle_alpha   90.00
_cell.angle_beta   90.00
_cell.angle_gamma   90.00
#
_symmetry.space_group_name_H-M   'P 1'
#
loop_
_entity.id
_entity.type
_entity.pdbx_description
1 polymer ?
#
loop_
_entity_poly.entity_id
_entity_poly.type
_entity_poly.pdbx_seq_one_letter_code
_entity_poly.pdbx_strand_id
1 'polypeptide(L)'
;SQKIGEAANGVGRGAMLFQKLGLQARQADGSVKSVGDMLGDVQEKIRGLSAPQQQSILANLGMDATMLQTLRLSREELNGVFQEAHDLGVITADGA
;
A
#
# COMPACT_ATOMS: atom_id res chain seq x y z
N SER A 1 1.27 3.32 6.45
CA SER A 1 -0.22 3.33 6.46
C SER A 1 -0.73 2.35 7.50
N GLN A 2 -1.54 2.82 8.45
CA GLN A 2 -2.09 2.05 9.57
C GLN A 2 -2.96 0.86 9.10
N LYS A 3 -3.73 1.04 8.02
CA LYS A 3 -4.66 0.01 7.52
C LYS A 3 -3.96 -1.11 6.74
N ILE A 4 -2.85 -0.85 6.06
CA ILE A 4 -2.03 -1.91 5.45
C ILE A 4 -1.40 -2.79 6.55
N GLY A 5 -0.92 -2.17 7.65
CA GLY A 5 -0.42 -2.91 8.81
C GLY A 5 -1.49 -3.75 9.52
N GLU A 6 -2.72 -3.23 9.63
CA GLU A 6 -3.90 -3.99 10.08
C GLU A 6 -4.16 -5.21 9.18
N ALA A 7 -4.11 -5.03 7.85
CA ALA A 7 -4.28 -6.11 6.89
C ALA A 7 -3.22 -7.20 7.01
N ALA A 8 -1.95 -6.81 7.20
CA ALA A 8 -0.83 -7.74 7.41
C ALA A 8 -1.04 -8.64 8.63
N ASN A 9 -1.60 -8.07 9.71
CA ASN A 9 -1.95 -8.80 10.93
C ASN A 9 -3.30 -9.53 10.85
N GLY A 10 -4.05 -9.38 9.76
CA GLY A 10 -5.36 -10.01 9.57
C GLY A 10 -6.46 -9.44 10.46
N VAL A 11 -6.29 -8.22 10.99
CA VAL A 11 -7.22 -7.60 11.94
C VAL A 11 -7.75 -6.26 11.42
N GLY A 12 -8.84 -5.79 12.04
CA GLY A 12 -9.33 -4.44 11.82
C GLY A 12 -9.90 -4.16 10.42
N ARG A 13 -9.98 -2.88 10.06
CA ARG A 13 -10.65 -2.45 8.82
C ARG A 13 -9.78 -2.70 7.57
N GLY A 14 -8.47 -2.76 7.76
CA GLY A 14 -7.51 -3.09 6.70
C GLY A 14 -7.72 -4.48 6.13
N ALA A 15 -7.80 -5.49 7.00
CA ALA A 15 -8.03 -6.87 6.58
C ALA A 15 -9.37 -7.05 5.86
N MET A 16 -10.44 -6.41 6.36
CA MET A 16 -11.76 -6.44 5.71
C MET A 16 -11.72 -5.85 4.30
N LEU A 17 -10.99 -4.76 4.09
CA LEU A 17 -10.88 -4.12 2.79
C LEU A 17 -10.08 -4.98 1.80
N PHE A 18 -8.98 -5.59 2.25
CA PHE A 18 -8.23 -6.55 1.44
C PHE A 18 -9.10 -7.71 0.98
N GLN A 19 -9.88 -8.30 1.88
CA GLN A 19 -10.83 -9.36 1.52
C GLN A 19 -11.88 -8.89 0.52
N LYS A 20 -12.47 -7.69 0.70
CA LYS A 20 -13.45 -7.12 -0.25
C LYS A 20 -12.86 -6.89 -1.65
N LEU A 21 -11.56 -6.60 -1.72
CA LEU A 21 -10.83 -6.44 -2.98
C LEU A 21 -10.36 -7.78 -3.57
N GLY A 22 -10.53 -8.90 -2.85
CA GLY A 22 -10.04 -10.22 -3.23
C GLY A 22 -8.52 -10.36 -3.10
N LEU A 23 -7.90 -9.54 -2.25
CA LEU A 23 -6.45 -9.53 -2.02
C LEU A 23 -6.09 -10.38 -0.79
N GLN A 24 -4.92 -11.00 -0.86
CA GLN A 24 -4.37 -11.81 0.24
C GLN A 24 -3.16 -11.12 0.85
N ALA A 25 -3.16 -11.00 2.18
CA ALA A 25 -2.05 -10.46 2.96
C ALA A 25 -0.92 -11.47 3.22
N ARG A 26 -1.12 -12.75 2.84
CA ARG A 26 -0.13 -13.80 2.96
C ARG A 26 0.32 -14.30 1.59
N GLN A 27 1.57 -14.76 1.53
CA GLN A 27 2.13 -15.48 0.40
C GLN A 27 1.65 -16.94 0.39
N ALA A 28 1.93 -17.64 -0.72
CA ALA A 28 1.56 -19.04 -0.89
C ALA A 28 2.25 -19.97 0.12
N ASP A 29 3.42 -19.58 0.63
CA ASP A 29 4.18 -20.30 1.66
C ASP A 29 3.67 -20.01 3.09
N GLY A 30 2.64 -19.17 3.24
CA GLY A 30 2.04 -18.80 4.51
C GLY A 30 2.70 -17.60 5.23
N SER A 31 3.80 -17.07 4.70
CA SER A 31 4.44 -15.85 5.23
C SER A 31 3.59 -14.60 4.97
N VAL A 32 3.70 -13.59 5.83
CA VAL A 32 2.99 -12.30 5.66
C VAL A 32 3.72 -11.47 4.61
N LYS A 33 2.98 -10.96 3.62
CA LYS A 33 3.54 -10.10 2.58
C LYS A 33 4.10 -8.82 3.18
N SER A 34 5.16 -8.30 2.55
CA SER A 34 5.70 -6.99 2.90
C SER A 34 4.66 -5.89 2.60
N VAL A 35 4.76 -4.76 3.30
CA VAL A 35 3.90 -3.59 3.05
C VAL A 35 3.99 -3.15 1.58
N GLY A 36 5.19 -3.21 0.99
CA GLY A 36 5.41 -2.86 -0.42
C GLY A 36 4.67 -3.80 -1.38
N ASP A 37 4.71 -5.12 -1.15
CA ASP A 37 4.01 -6.09 -2.00
C ASP A 37 2.49 -5.92 -1.88
N MET A 38 1.98 -5.69 -0.67
CA MET A 38 0.56 -5.44 -0.44
C MET A 38 0.07 -4.16 -1.11
N LEU A 39 0.91 -3.11 -1.14
CA LEU A 39 0.62 -1.88 -1.88
C LEU A 39 0.61 -2.12 -3.39
N GLY A 40 1.54 -2.94 -3.92
CA GLY A 40 1.56 -3.34 -5.32
C GLY A 40 0.29 -4.10 -5.73
N ASP A 41 -0.18 -5.02 -4.89
CA ASP A 41 -1.43 -5.74 -5.12
C ASP A 41 -2.65 -4.80 -5.18
N VAL A 42 -2.71 -3.81 -4.29
CA VAL A 42 -3.76 -2.77 -4.31
C VAL A 42 -3.66 -1.96 -5.59
N GLN A 43 -2.45 -1.53 -5.99
CA GLN A 43 -2.21 -0.77 -7.21
C GLN A 43 -2.71 -1.53 -8.44
N GLU A 44 -2.35 -2.81 -8.59
CA GLU A 44 -2.83 -3.66 -9.69
C GLU A 44 -4.36 -3.78 -9.67
N LYS A 45 -4.96 -3.97 -8.49
CA LYS A 45 -6.41 -4.15 -8.37
C LYS A 45 -7.20 -2.92 -8.81
N ILE A 46 -6.70 -1.72 -8.50
CA ILE A 46 -7.41 -0.47 -8.78
C ILE A 46 -7.08 0.12 -10.15
N ARG A 47 -6.01 -0.33 -10.82
CA ARG A 47 -5.54 0.19 -12.13
C ARG A 47 -6.64 0.24 -13.20
N GLY A 48 -7.53 -0.75 -13.21
CA GLY A 48 -8.65 -0.83 -14.17
C GLY A 48 -9.93 -0.09 -13.76
N LEU A 49 -9.95 0.55 -12.59
CA LEU A 49 -11.13 1.24 -12.06
C LEU A 49 -11.14 2.72 -12.44
N SER A 50 -12.31 3.34 -12.43
CA SER A 50 -12.44 4.79 -12.64
C SER A 50 -11.74 5.58 -11.55
N ALA A 51 -11.20 6.76 -11.86
CA ALA A 51 -10.56 7.67 -10.89
C ALA A 51 -11.33 7.86 -9.56
N PRO A 52 -12.66 8.09 -9.53
CA PRO A 52 -13.42 8.19 -8.28
C PRO A 52 -13.49 6.89 -7.47
N GLN A 53 -13.46 5.73 -8.12
CA GLN A 53 -13.41 4.43 -7.46
C GLN A 53 -12.03 4.18 -6.85
N GLN A 54 -10.96 4.53 -7.58
CA GLN A 54 -9.59 4.47 -7.09
C GLN A 54 -9.42 5.35 -5.84
N GLN A 55 -9.90 6.60 -5.90
CA GLN A 55 -9.90 7.53 -4.75
C GLN A 55 -10.64 6.98 -3.54
N SER A 56 -11.83 6.40 -3.75
CA SER A 56 -12.62 5.83 -2.65
C SER A 56 -11.93 4.66 -1.97
N ILE A 57 -11.27 3.78 -2.74
CA ILE A 57 -10.53 2.63 -2.18
C ILE A 57 -9.31 3.10 -1.38
N LEU A 58 -8.58 4.09 -1.89
CA LEU A 58 -7.39 4.62 -1.23
C LEU A 58 -7.73 5.41 0.04
N ALA A 59 -8.80 6.22 0.02
CA ALA A 59 -9.32 6.87 1.21
C ALA A 59 -9.73 5.85 2.29
N ASN A 60 -10.35 4.73 1.90
CA ASN A 60 -10.71 3.65 2.83
C ASN A 60 -9.48 2.92 3.43
N LEU A 61 -8.35 2.94 2.74
CA LEU A 61 -7.06 2.46 3.25
C LEU A 61 -6.35 3.50 4.15
N GLY A 62 -7.00 4.64 4.42
CA GLY A 62 -6.40 5.75 5.17
C GLY A 62 -5.20 6.34 4.45
N MET A 63 -5.22 6.34 3.12
CA MET A 63 -4.21 6.96 2.28
C MET A 63 -4.77 8.28 1.72
N ASP A 64 -4.03 9.37 1.94
CA ASP A 64 -4.39 10.67 1.40
C ASP A 64 -4.17 10.76 -0.12
N ALA A 65 -4.83 11.73 -0.75
CA ALA A 65 -4.76 11.98 -2.20
C ALA A 65 -3.31 12.21 -2.72
N THR A 66 -2.37 12.54 -1.84
CA THR A 66 -0.94 12.64 -2.16
C THR A 66 -0.32 11.26 -2.45
N MET A 67 -0.76 10.21 -1.74
CA MET A 67 -0.33 8.82 -1.97
C MET A 67 -0.87 8.25 -3.30
N LEU A 68 -1.96 8.82 -3.83
CA LEU A 68 -2.48 8.51 -5.16
C LEU A 68 -1.47 8.88 -6.25
N GLN A 69 -0.74 9.98 -6.07
CA GLN A 69 0.29 10.39 -7.03
C GLN A 69 1.47 9.42 -6.98
N THR A 70 1.88 9.01 -5.77
CA THR A 70 2.90 7.98 -5.54
C THR A 70 2.48 6.61 -6.09
N LEU A 71 1.25 6.15 -5.86
CA LEU A 71 0.73 4.89 -6.40
C LEU A 71 0.43 4.95 -7.91
N ARG A 72 0.47 6.12 -8.54
CA ARG A 72 0.43 6.27 -10.00
C ARG A 72 1.82 6.21 -10.63
N LEU A 73 2.88 6.31 -9.83
CA LEU A 73 4.24 6.03 -10.26
C LEU A 73 4.40 4.52 -10.47
N SER A 74 5.09 4.14 -11.54
CA SER A 74 5.44 2.74 -11.80
C SER A 74 6.28 2.16 -10.65
N ARG A 75 6.34 0.84 -10.52
CA ARG A 75 7.18 0.12 -9.52
C ARG A 75 8.64 0.63 -9.50
N GLU A 76 9.17 0.98 -10.67
CA GLU A 76 10.52 1.53 -10.86
C GLU A 76 10.66 2.94 -10.29
N GLU A 77 9.68 3.80 -10.55
CA GLU A 77 9.61 5.18 -10.05
C GLU A 77 9.41 5.21 -8.52
N LEU A 78 8.62 4.26 -7.98
CA LEU A 78 8.48 4.08 -6.53
C LEU A 78 9.81 3.71 -5.87
N ASN A 79 10.56 2.75 -6.44
CA ASN A 79 11.88 2.39 -5.95
C ASN A 79 12.86 3.57 -6.02
N GLY A 80 12.79 4.38 -7.09
CA GLY A 80 13.57 5.61 -7.21
C GLY A 80 13.27 6.61 -6.09
N VAL A 81 11.99 6.87 -5.80
CA VAL A 81 11.59 7.77 -4.70
C VAL A 81 12.01 7.24 -3.34
N PHE A 82 11.90 5.92 -3.09
CA PHE A 82 12.36 5.33 -1.82
C PHE A 82 13.89 5.34 -1.68
N GLN A 83 14.63 5.10 -2.77
CA GLN A 83 16.10 5.26 -2.77
C GLN A 83 16.49 6.71 -2.56
N GLU A 84 15.85 7.66 -3.24
CA GLU A 84 16.15 9.08 -3.11
C GLU A 84 15.83 9.59 -1.69
N ALA A 85 14.74 9.14 -1.07
CA ALA A 85 14.42 9.46 0.33
C ALA A 85 15.42 8.82 1.32
N HIS A 86 15.98 7.66 0.99
CA HIS A 86 17.04 6.99 1.76
C HIS A 86 18.38 7.72 1.61
N ASP A 87 18.76 8.10 0.39
CA ASP A 87 20.00 8.83 0.09
C ASP A 87 19.99 10.26 0.64
N LEU A 88 18.81 10.90 0.71
CA LEU A 88 18.63 12.21 1.33
C LEU A 88 18.50 12.15 2.87
N GLY A 89 18.56 10.96 3.48
CA GLY A 89 18.51 10.78 4.94
C GLY A 89 17.15 11.12 5.58
N VAL A 90 16.07 11.16 4.79
CA VAL A 90 14.72 11.55 5.26
C VAL A 90 13.98 10.38 5.93
N ILE A 91 14.52 9.17 5.90
CA ILE A 91 14.14 8.12 6.86
C ILE A 91 14.98 8.33 8.13
N THR A 92 14.72 9.43 8.85
CA THR A 92 15.05 9.45 10.28
C THR A 92 14.17 8.40 10.93
N ALA A 93 14.81 7.37 11.46
CA ALA A 93 14.24 6.42 12.37
C ALA A 93 13.40 7.17 13.43
N ASP A 94 12.08 7.07 13.34
CA ASP A 94 11.24 7.22 14.53
C ASP A 94 11.34 5.89 15.28
N GLY A 95 12.43 5.80 16.03
CA GLY A 95 12.72 4.77 17.01
C GLY A 95 13.23 5.49 18.25
N ALA A 96 12.29 6.06 19.01
CA ALA A 96 12.46 6.50 20.40
C ALA A 96 11.19 6.15 21.18
#